data_AF-D9QNY7-F1
#
_entry.id   AF-D9QNY7-F1
#
_cell.length_a   1.000
_cell.length_b   1.000
_cell.length_c   1.000
_cell.angle_alpha   90.00
_cell.angle_beta   90.00
_cell.angle_gamma   90.00
#
_symmetry.space_group_name_H-M   'P 1'
#
loop_
_entity.id
_entity.type
_entity.pdbx_description
1 polymer ?
#
loop_
_entity_poly.entity_id
_entity_poly.type
_entity_poly.pdbx_seq_one_letter_code
_entity_poly.pdbx_strand_id
1 'polypeptide(L)'
;MATDHTLENLFLGLSDELACWALAGEGLQHLAGQLLATHPRPHETLVEVQQLDALVQHIEQMAVLCSRLSTAAAANGGILDIGLVKSAAEASTLSGLAQRFHAGGRTAVAASSGECELW
;
A
#
# COMPACT_ATOMS: atom_id res chain seq x y z
N MET A 1 -29.52 5.35 -17.48
CA MET A 1 -28.25 6.08 -17.26
C MET A 1 -27.14 5.09 -17.53
N ALA A 2 -26.17 5.41 -18.39
CA ALA A 2 -25.01 4.54 -18.60
C ALA A 2 -24.13 4.60 -17.35
N THR A 3 -23.88 3.46 -16.71
CA THR A 3 -22.92 3.36 -15.61
C THR A 3 -21.51 3.52 -16.17
N ASP A 4 -20.76 4.46 -15.60
CA ASP A 4 -19.36 4.68 -15.96
C ASP A 4 -18.47 3.73 -15.14
N HIS A 5 -18.01 2.65 -15.76
CA HIS A 5 -17.15 1.66 -15.10
C HIS A 5 -15.65 2.03 -15.11
N THR A 6 -15.29 3.25 -15.54
CA THR A 6 -13.89 3.65 -15.69
C THR A 6 -13.13 3.62 -14.36
N LEU A 7 -13.71 4.16 -13.28
CA LEU A 7 -13.05 4.18 -11.97
C LEU A 7 -12.93 2.79 -11.35
N GLU A 8 -13.96 1.97 -11.49
CA GLU A 8 -13.95 0.56 -11.07
C GLU A 8 -12.78 -0.19 -11.72
N ASN A 9 -12.71 -0.13 -13.06
CA ASN A 9 -11.69 -0.82 -13.84
C ASN A 9 -10.28 -0.28 -13.57
N LEU A 10 -10.14 1.03 -13.38
CA LEU A 10 -8.86 1.65 -13.03
C LEU A 10 -8.33 1.14 -11.69
N PHE A 11 -9.17 1.16 -10.65
CA PHE A 11 -8.76 0.71 -9.33
C PHE A 11 -8.55 -0.80 -9.26
N LEU A 12 -9.30 -1.58 -10.03
CA LEU A 12 -9.07 -3.02 -10.14
C LEU A 12 -7.71 -3.29 -10.81
N GLY A 13 -7.43 -2.65 -11.95
CA GLY A 13 -6.15 -2.80 -12.64
C GLY A 13 -4.95 -2.36 -11.80
N LEU A 14 -5.08 -1.27 -11.03
CA LEU A 14 -4.05 -0.83 -10.08
C LEU A 14 -3.86 -1.83 -8.94
N SER A 15 -4.95 -2.42 -8.42
CA SER A 15 -4.88 -3.46 -7.41
C SER A 15 -4.09 -4.67 -7.90
N ASP A 16 -4.37 -5.13 -9.12
CA ASP A 16 -3.72 -6.30 -9.70
C ASP A 16 -2.23 -6.05 -9.95
N GLU A 17 -1.88 -4.89 -10.51
CA GLU A 17 -0.48 -4.52 -10.74
C GLU A 17 0.29 -4.44 -9.42
N LEU A 18 -0.27 -3.79 -8.39
CA LEU A 18 0.36 -3.71 -7.07
C LEU A 18 0.51 -5.09 -6.42
N ALA A 19 -0.48 -5.98 -6.56
CA ALA A 19 -0.38 -7.35 -6.07
C ALA A 19 0.75 -8.13 -6.78
N CYS A 20 0.92 -7.96 -8.10
CA CYS A 20 2.05 -8.55 -8.83
C CYS A 20 3.41 -8.03 -8.31
N TRP A 21 3.49 -6.74 -7.98
CA TRP A 21 4.73 -6.15 -7.43
C TRP A 21 5.02 -6.65 -6.01
N ALA A 22 3.99 -6.82 -5.18
CA ALA A 22 4.14 -7.42 -3.86
C ALA A 22 4.69 -8.85 -3.96
N LEU A 23 4.11 -9.69 -4.81
CA LEU A 23 4.58 -11.07 -5.06
C LEU A 23 6.03 -11.11 -5.55
N ALA A 24 6.41 -10.21 -6.47
CA ALA A 24 7.80 -10.09 -6.92
C ALA A 24 8.74 -9.71 -5.78
N GLY A 25 8.30 -8.80 -4.89
CA GLY A 25 9.04 -8.39 -3.71
C GLY A 25 9.19 -9.49 -2.66
N GLU A 26 8.14 -10.28 -2.39
CA GLU A 26 8.22 -11.48 -1.54
C GLU A 26 9.27 -12.48 -2.08
N GLY A 27 9.30 -12.67 -3.41
CA GLY A 27 10.32 -13.50 -4.07
C GLY A 27 11.75 -12.99 -3.84
N LEU A 28 11.95 -11.68 -3.89
CA LEU A 28 13.24 -11.04 -3.60
C LEU A 28 13.63 -11.19 -2.12
N GLN A 29 12.68 -11.04 -1.19
CA GLN A 29 12.93 -11.26 0.24
C GLN A 29 13.31 -12.71 0.51
N HIS A 30 12.63 -13.67 -0.11
CA HIS A 30 12.92 -15.08 0.05
C HIS A 30 14.35 -15.41 -0.43
N LEU A 31 14.74 -14.89 -1.60
CA LEU A 31 16.10 -15.02 -2.12
C LEU A 31 17.13 -14.35 -1.19
N ALA A 32 16.83 -13.15 -0.68
CA ALA A 32 17.70 -12.45 0.27
C ALA A 32 17.88 -13.24 1.57
N GLY A 33 16.81 -13.84 2.10
CA GLY A 33 16.85 -14.72 3.26
C GLY A 33 17.73 -15.96 3.05
N GLN A 34 17.64 -16.61 1.88
CA GLN A 34 18.52 -17.72 1.50
C GLN A 34 20.00 -17.31 1.42
N LEU A 35 20.28 -16.13 0.87
CA LEU A 35 21.63 -15.58 0.76
C LEU A 35 22.23 -15.19 2.12
N LEU A 36 21.40 -14.72 3.05
CA LEU A 36 21.81 -14.42 4.43
C LEU A 36 22.07 -15.71 5.24
N ALA A 37 21.29 -16.76 5.01
CA ALA A 37 21.48 -18.05 5.71
C ALA A 37 22.80 -18.75 5.31
N THR A 38 23.31 -18.48 4.10
CA THR A 38 24.52 -19.13 3.58
C THR A 38 25.81 -18.38 3.88
N HIS A 39 25.74 -17.09 4.20
CA HIS A 39 26.92 -16.24 4.42
C HIS A 39 26.69 -15.28 5.59
N PRO A 40 27.58 -15.22 6.60
CA PRO A 40 27.49 -14.18 7.63
C PRO A 40 27.68 -12.81 6.97
N ARG A 41 26.64 -11.98 7.00
CA ARG A 41 26.61 -10.66 6.37
C ARG A 41 26.64 -9.52 7.39
N PRO A 42 27.15 -8.34 7.00
CA PRO A 42 27.15 -7.14 7.84
C PRO A 42 25.73 -6.67 8.16
N HIS A 43 25.59 -5.95 9.28
CA HIS A 43 24.31 -5.47 9.80
C HIS A 43 23.51 -4.62 8.79
N GLU A 44 24.20 -3.87 7.93
CA GLU A 44 23.59 -3.05 6.87
C GLU A 44 22.72 -3.87 5.91
N THR A 45 23.15 -5.10 5.54
CA THR A 45 22.34 -5.95 4.64
C THR A 45 21.05 -6.46 5.30
N LEU A 46 21.05 -6.61 6.63
CA LEU A 46 19.83 -6.97 7.36
C LEU A 46 18.82 -5.82 7.35
N VAL A 47 19.30 -4.58 7.46
CA VAL A 47 18.46 -3.37 7.38
C VAL A 47 17.83 -3.24 5.99
N GLU A 48 18.59 -3.47 4.92
CA GLU A 48 18.05 -3.43 3.55
C GLU A 48 16.94 -4.48 3.33
N VAL A 49 17.11 -5.69 3.87
CA VAL A 49 16.06 -6.74 3.79
C VAL A 49 14.82 -6.37 4.58
N GLN A 50 14.96 -5.75 5.76
CA GLN A 50 13.83 -5.23 6.53
C GLN A 50 13.11 -4.07 5.82
N GLN A 51 13.86 -3.19 5.14
CA GLN A 51 13.28 -2.12 4.34
C GLN A 51 12.50 -2.67 3.14
N LEU A 52 13.02 -3.73 2.50
CA LEU A 52 12.30 -4.45 1.45
C LEU A 52 11.03 -5.11 1.98
N ASP A 53 11.06 -5.66 3.20
CA ASP A 53 9.87 -6.19 3.89
C ASP A 53 8.78 -5.15 4.10
N ALA A 54 9.15 -4.02 4.70
CA ALA A 54 8.24 -2.90 4.90
C ALA A 54 7.66 -2.36 3.57
N LEU A 55 8.47 -2.32 2.51
CA LEU A 55 8.02 -1.86 1.20
C LEU A 55 6.98 -2.81 0.59
N VAL A 56 7.21 -4.12 0.63
CA VAL A 56 6.26 -5.12 0.11
C VAL A 56 4.94 -5.05 0.87
N GLN A 57 5.00 -5.00 2.20
CA GLN A 57 3.81 -4.86 3.02
C GLN A 57 3.03 -3.58 2.68
N HIS A 58 3.72 -2.47 2.39
CA HIS A 58 3.07 -1.23 1.98
C HIS A 58 2.38 -1.34 0.61
N ILE A 59 3.03 -2.01 -0.34
CA ILE A 59 2.47 -2.27 -1.68
C ILE A 59 1.20 -3.14 -1.58
N GLU A 60 1.21 -4.18 -0.73
CA GLU A 60 0.02 -5.01 -0.48
C GLU A 60 -1.14 -4.19 0.10
N GLN A 61 -0.85 -3.33 1.07
CA GLN A 61 -1.86 -2.45 1.67
C GLN A 61 -2.45 -1.48 0.64
N MET A 62 -1.63 -0.99 -0.29
CA MET A 62 -2.09 -0.18 -1.42
C MET A 62 -2.97 -0.98 -2.38
N ALA A 63 -2.60 -2.23 -2.70
CA ALA A 63 -3.41 -3.12 -3.52
C ALA A 63 -4.80 -3.34 -2.90
N VAL A 64 -4.84 -3.66 -1.60
CA VAL A 64 -6.09 -3.83 -0.84
C VAL A 64 -6.94 -2.55 -0.86
N LEU A 65 -6.33 -1.37 -0.70
CA LEU A 65 -7.06 -0.10 -0.81
C LEU A 65 -7.67 0.08 -2.20
N CYS A 66 -6.90 -0.16 -3.26
CA CYS A 66 -7.39 -0.08 -4.63
C CYS A 66 -8.56 -1.04 -4.88
N SER A 67 -8.47 -2.29 -4.43
CA SER A 67 -9.58 -3.26 -4.53
C SER A 67 -10.86 -2.77 -3.83
N ARG A 68 -10.72 -2.17 -2.64
CA ARG A 68 -11.86 -1.60 -1.89
C ARG A 68 -12.47 -0.39 -2.58
N LEU A 69 -11.64 0.49 -3.16
CA LEU A 69 -12.12 1.64 -3.94
C LEU A 69 -12.83 1.20 -5.22
N SER A 70 -12.33 0.17 -5.89
CA SER A 70 -13.00 -0.45 -7.04
C SER A 70 -14.39 -0.98 -6.66
N THR A 71 -14.47 -1.74 -5.57
CA THR A 71 -15.73 -2.28 -5.04
C THR A 71 -16.73 -1.17 -4.67
N ALA A 72 -16.24 -0.10 -4.03
CA ALA A 72 -17.06 1.05 -3.66
C ALA A 72 -17.54 1.83 -4.90
N ALA A 73 -16.71 1.98 -5.93
CA ALA A 73 -17.10 2.61 -7.19
C ALA A 73 -18.18 1.78 -7.91
N ALA A 74 -18.00 0.45 -7.99
CA ALA A 74 -18.97 -0.47 -8.60
C ALA A 74 -20.34 -0.39 -7.91
N ALA A 75 -20.35 -0.38 -6.56
CA ALA A 75 -21.57 -0.27 -5.77
C ALA A 75 -22.31 1.08 -5.94
N ASN A 76 -21.59 2.14 -6.31
CA ASN A 76 -22.12 3.51 -6.45
C ASN A 76 -22.20 3.98 -7.91
N GLY A 77 -22.25 3.03 -8.86
CA GLY A 77 -22.48 3.33 -10.27
C GLY A 77 -21.35 4.14 -10.93
N GLY A 78 -20.11 3.96 -10.46
CA GLY A 78 -18.93 4.63 -11.00
C GLY A 78 -18.55 5.92 -10.30
N ILE A 79 -19.16 6.25 -9.16
CA ILE A 79 -18.90 7.48 -8.41
C ILE A 79 -18.25 7.16 -7.06
N LEU A 80 -17.18 7.89 -6.73
CA LEU A 80 -16.55 7.84 -5.41
C LEU A 80 -16.60 9.23 -4.79
N ASP A 81 -17.31 9.35 -3.67
CA ASP A 81 -17.21 10.52 -2.82
C ASP A 81 -16.09 10.38 -1.78
N ILE A 82 -15.74 11.50 -1.15
CA ILE A 82 -14.68 11.55 -0.14
C ILE A 82 -14.96 10.66 1.09
N GLY A 83 -16.23 10.43 1.42
CA GLY A 83 -16.63 9.58 2.54
C GLY A 83 -16.35 8.10 2.26
N LEU A 84 -16.64 7.64 1.04
CA LEU A 84 -16.34 6.28 0.58
C LEU A 84 -14.83 6.05 0.51
N VAL A 85 -14.08 7.02 -0.01
CA VAL A 85 -12.61 6.95 -0.05
C VAL A 85 -12.04 6.85 1.36
N LYS A 86 -12.56 7.65 2.29
CA LYS A 86 -12.12 7.64 3.69
C LYS A 86 -12.46 6.33 4.39
N SER A 87 -13.68 5.81 4.22
CA SER A 87 -14.09 4.51 4.77
C SER A 87 -13.20 3.36 4.26
N ALA A 88 -12.90 3.36 2.96
CA ALA A 88 -11.96 2.39 2.39
C ALA A 88 -10.55 2.51 2.98
N ALA A 89 -10.07 3.74 3.21
CA ALA A 89 -8.77 4.00 3.83
C ALA A 89 -8.70 3.63 5.32
N GLU A 90 -9.76 3.89 6.10
CA GLU A 90 -9.86 3.51 7.52
C GLU A 90 -9.94 1.99 7.71
N ALA A 91 -10.65 1.32 6.80
CA ALA A 91 -10.80 -0.12 6.86
C ALA A 91 -9.56 -0.87 6.33
N SER A 92 -8.63 -0.15 5.68
CA SER A 92 -7.26 -0.61 5.40
C SER A 92 -6.35 -0.19 6.58
N THR A 93 -5.31 -0.98 6.89
CA THR A 93 -4.34 -0.65 7.96
C THR A 93 -3.44 0.56 7.65
N LEU A 94 -3.81 1.39 6.67
CA LEU A 94 -3.14 2.63 6.26
C LEU A 94 -3.53 3.78 7.21
N SER A 95 -3.28 3.59 8.51
CA SER A 95 -3.64 4.54 9.57
C SER A 95 -3.18 5.98 9.28
N GLY A 96 -1.98 6.15 8.70
CA GLY A 96 -1.45 7.45 8.30
C GLY A 96 -2.24 8.13 7.16
N LEU A 97 -2.84 7.37 6.25
CA LEU A 97 -3.69 7.91 5.18
C LEU A 97 -5.04 8.35 5.73
N ALA A 98 -5.67 7.53 6.58
CA ALA A 98 -6.90 7.88 7.27
C ALA A 98 -6.73 9.17 8.10
N GLN A 99 -5.64 9.28 8.87
CA GLN A 99 -5.29 10.50 9.62
C GLN A 99 -5.15 11.73 8.70
N ARG A 100 -4.54 11.60 7.52
CA ARG A 100 -4.41 12.70 6.54
C ARG A 100 -5.77 13.13 5.95
N PHE A 101 -6.69 12.19 5.74
CA PHE A 101 -8.06 12.52 5.35
C PHE A 101 -8.81 13.26 6.46
N HIS A 102 -8.68 12.81 7.72
CA HIS A 102 -9.25 13.51 8.87
C HIS A 102 -8.66 14.92 9.07
N ALA A 103 -7.39 15.12 8.75
CA ALA A 103 -6.72 16.42 8.79
C ALA A 103 -7.13 17.38 7.64
N GLY A 104 -8.06 16.98 6.77
CA GLY A 104 -8.57 17.80 5.67
C GLY A 104 -7.66 17.81 4.44
N GLY A 105 -6.91 16.74 4.19
CA GLY A 105 -6.12 16.59 2.95
C GLY A 105 -4.87 17.48 2.90
N ARG A 106 -4.43 18.05 4.02
CA ARG A 106 -3.14 18.75 4.08
C ARG A 106 -2.05 17.73 3.82
N THR A 107 -1.29 17.94 2.73
CA THR A 107 -0.05 17.23 2.46
C THR A 107 0.80 17.28 3.71
N ALA A 108 1.18 16.10 4.21
CA ALA A 108 2.13 16.01 5.31
C ALA A 108 3.38 16.79 4.88
N VAL A 109 3.66 17.85 5.62
CA VAL A 109 4.93 18.56 5.59
C VAL A 109 6.01 17.49 5.72
N ALA A 110 7.04 17.60 4.88
CA ALA A 110 8.18 16.69 4.80
C ALA A 110 8.54 16.17 6.20
N ALA A 111 8.36 14.86 6.41
CA ALA A 111 8.93 14.20 7.57
C ALA A 111 10.44 14.39 7.45
N SER A 112 10.98 15.26 8.30
CA SER A 112 12.40 15.44 8.47
C SER A 112 13.04 14.09 8.75
N SER A 113 14.19 13.88 8.14
CA SER A 113 15.08 12.74 8.35
C SER A 113 15.20 12.36 9.82
N GLY A 114 14.99 11.07 10.11
CA GLY A 114 15.47 10.43 11.33
C GLY A 114 14.43 10.38 12.44
N GLU A 115 13.65 9.31 12.46
CA GLU A 115 13.38 8.52 13.66
C GLU A 115 12.56 7.29 13.23
N CYS A 116 13.26 6.16 13.13
CA CYS A 116 12.66 4.84 13.03
C CYS A 116 12.16 4.49 14.43
N GLU A 117 10.87 4.70 14.71
CA GLU A 117 10.26 4.19 15.93
C GLU A 117 10.00 2.68 15.75
N LEU A 118 10.88 1.89 16.36
CA LEU A 118 10.68 0.47 16.64
C LEU A 118 9.67 0.34 17.78
N TRP A 119 8.45 -0.10 17.46
CA TRP A 119 7.54 -0.76 18.40
C TRP A 119 6.81 -1.91 17.71
#